data_AF-A0A812KSF6-F1
#
_entry.id   AF-A0A812KSF6-F1
#
_cell.length_a   1.000
_cell.length_b   1.000
_cell.length_c   1.000
_cell.angle_alpha   90.00
_cell.angle_beta   90.00
_cell.angle_gamma   90.00
#
_symmetry.space_group_name_H-M   'P 1'
#
loop_
_entity.id
_entity.type
_entity.pdbx_description
1 polymer ?
#
loop_
_entity_poly.entity_id
_entity_poly.type
_entity_poly.pdbx_seq_one_letter_code
_entity_poly.pdbx_strand_id
1 'polypeptide(L)'
;MGATWSDEGEWEEESEESTGEGITKGVGTLYSLLSGQAVFEAEEAGYEGVWCDKCGDNAGLEADLYCIDCEAAFCWGCSGRWHHPGGCNELHSLEVIVKGEGKGLRIVTPLLDEMLICVAAYHIFEGLKDCINSQYLFRSDICPVVRKQQEWLAWADTLVFYHFKDALMHSCSNEDNFWKLLLDAWVRTVVTDSDSLFLLLRTLPNALLIHYLATTLIVPPFALAYASLLVLVRSVESRLPRNRFLCIVAAIAQHVSAASARLVSYNMKAPMHTKPRQRPSQDIWECWTYWTGRQMRWFDFYYRSTKECATQLLANTLRCVVIFRCLGICFGLGRFIRYFLDMVGLEQTIATQQLWFARVYHMLDTDQLVWRGFAGTLAVTAELLLRADIRGIATCLLGLAAFIALDVLLRVGVVQRRWLQQRRVQRTVLLPMLVVLVAVPTARWAFLVIYFGLALLLLSFERLVRYLTDKQQQYFEQQWNDTYRDLVLGRCPSYNGDAPCPCPCTHARESKSSRRLPKKEWRFRLRCFRKRAWRCKRRRAPPAGASTSTDSVSAPSDTGQ
;
A
#
# COMPACT_ATOMS: atom_id res chain seq x y z
N MET A 1 28.52 14.23 -53.96
CA MET A 1 27.99 13.66 -55.21
C MET A 1 26.57 13.24 -54.93
N GLY A 2 25.64 13.74 -55.73
CA GLY A 2 24.24 13.93 -55.37
C GLY A 2 23.38 12.67 -55.28
N ALA A 3 22.33 12.77 -54.48
CA ALA A 3 21.11 12.00 -54.62
C ALA A 3 19.94 12.95 -54.37
N THR A 4 19.22 13.24 -55.44
CA THR A 4 17.97 13.98 -55.52
C THR A 4 16.84 13.16 -54.88
N TRP A 5 16.03 13.81 -54.05
CA TRP A 5 14.80 13.24 -53.51
C TRP A 5 13.64 13.64 -54.43
N SER A 6 12.95 12.65 -54.98
CA SER A 6 11.62 12.75 -55.55
C SER A 6 10.89 11.45 -55.24
N ASP A 7 9.80 11.52 -54.48
CA ASP A 7 8.47 11.26 -55.04
C ASP A 7 7.39 11.30 -53.96
N GLU A 8 6.26 11.79 -54.42
CA GLU A 8 5.00 12.03 -53.73
C GLU A 8 4.40 10.68 -53.26
N GLY A 9 4.14 10.57 -51.95
CA GLY A 9 3.31 9.53 -51.39
C GLY A 9 1.90 10.06 -51.17
N GLU A 10 0.95 9.60 -51.98
CA GLU A 10 -0.48 9.73 -51.75
C GLU A 10 -0.84 9.13 -50.37
N TRP A 11 -1.57 9.90 -49.56
CA TRP A 11 -2.15 9.43 -48.31
C TRP A 11 -3.54 8.87 -48.64
N GLU A 12 -3.66 7.55 -48.72
CA GLU A 12 -4.96 6.87 -48.65
C GLU A 12 -5.42 6.88 -47.18
N GLU A 13 -6.47 7.66 -46.90
CA GLU A 13 -7.23 7.57 -45.64
C GLU A 13 -8.01 6.24 -45.63
N GLU A 14 -7.42 5.20 -45.06
CA GLU A 14 -8.17 4.00 -44.67
C GLU A 14 -9.05 4.32 -43.46
N SER A 15 -10.36 4.39 -43.71
CA SER A 15 -11.39 4.52 -42.67
C SER A 15 -11.48 3.23 -41.84
N GLU A 16 -11.08 3.30 -40.57
CA GLU A 16 -11.24 2.21 -39.59
C GLU A 16 -12.73 1.96 -39.27
N GLU A 17 -13.32 0.97 -39.93
CA GLU A 17 -14.61 0.38 -39.55
C GLU A 17 -14.36 -0.71 -38.47
N SER A 18 -14.23 -0.31 -37.20
CA SER A 18 -13.91 -1.24 -36.09
C SER A 18 -15.03 -1.39 -35.06
N THR A 19 -16.13 -2.08 -35.41
CA THR A 19 -17.13 -2.52 -34.42
C THR A 19 -17.75 -3.88 -34.80
N GLY A 20 -16.95 -4.96 -34.78
CA GLY A 20 -17.52 -6.32 -34.92
C GLY A 20 -16.56 -7.51 -34.81
N GLU A 21 -15.27 -7.36 -35.11
CA GLU A 21 -14.36 -8.51 -35.27
C GLU A 21 -13.71 -9.07 -33.99
N GLY A 22 -13.94 -8.46 -32.82
CA GLY A 22 -13.21 -8.83 -31.60
C GLY A 22 -13.52 -10.25 -31.08
N ILE A 23 -14.76 -10.71 -31.23
CA ILE A 23 -15.22 -11.97 -30.60
C ILE A 23 -14.94 -13.18 -31.51
N THR A 24 -15.04 -13.04 -32.83
CA THR A 24 -14.76 -14.13 -33.79
C THR A 24 -13.26 -14.43 -33.92
N LYS A 25 -12.39 -13.42 -33.80
CA LYS A 25 -10.93 -13.62 -33.72
C LYS A 25 -10.53 -14.41 -32.48
N GLY A 26 -11.20 -14.23 -31.34
CA GLY A 26 -10.90 -14.97 -30.11
C GLY A 26 -11.06 -16.48 -30.24
N VAL A 27 -12.15 -16.95 -30.87
CA VAL A 27 -12.44 -18.38 -31.04
C VAL A 27 -11.54 -19.00 -32.11
N GLY A 28 -11.26 -18.28 -33.20
CA GLY A 28 -10.34 -18.74 -34.25
C GLY A 28 -8.91 -18.93 -33.75
N THR A 29 -8.40 -18.00 -32.91
CA THR A 29 -7.09 -18.12 -32.29
C THR A 29 -7.03 -19.28 -31.29
N LEU A 30 -8.11 -19.56 -30.56
CA LEU A 30 -8.17 -20.66 -29.60
C LEU A 30 -8.24 -22.02 -30.32
N TYR A 31 -8.96 -22.11 -31.42
CA TYR A 31 -9.00 -23.31 -32.28
C TYR A 31 -7.66 -23.55 -32.99
N SER A 32 -6.98 -22.50 -33.49
CA SER A 32 -5.65 -22.64 -34.09
C SER A 32 -4.59 -23.06 -33.08
N LEU A 33 -4.68 -22.56 -31.83
CA LEU A 33 -3.87 -23.02 -30.69
C LEU A 33 -4.12 -24.50 -30.35
N LEU A 34 -5.39 -24.91 -30.28
CA LEU A 34 -5.77 -26.29 -29.99
C LEU A 34 -5.42 -27.27 -31.11
N SER A 35 -5.45 -26.82 -32.37
CA SER A 35 -5.06 -27.63 -33.54
C SER A 35 -3.55 -27.87 -33.65
N GLY A 36 -2.74 -27.19 -32.85
CA GLY A 36 -1.29 -27.34 -32.81
C GLY A 36 -0.53 -26.75 -34.00
N GLN A 37 -1.22 -26.30 -35.06
CA GLN A 37 -0.59 -25.80 -36.29
C GLN A 37 0.07 -24.43 -36.10
N ALA A 38 -0.55 -23.54 -35.30
CA ALA A 38 0.03 -22.23 -34.94
C ALA A 38 1.15 -22.34 -33.89
N VAL A 39 1.22 -23.43 -33.13
CA VAL A 39 2.22 -23.62 -32.06
C VAL A 39 3.62 -23.87 -32.65
N PHE A 40 3.71 -24.50 -33.83
CA PHE A 40 4.98 -24.74 -34.49
C PHE A 40 5.58 -23.49 -35.16
N GLU A 41 4.76 -22.58 -35.70
CA GLU A 41 5.23 -21.27 -36.18
C GLU A 41 5.52 -20.31 -35.02
N ALA A 42 4.81 -20.46 -33.89
CA ALA A 42 5.10 -19.73 -32.66
C ALA A 42 6.40 -20.19 -31.95
N GLU A 43 6.92 -21.39 -32.28
CA GLU A 43 8.15 -21.93 -31.67
C GLU A 43 9.41 -21.18 -32.14
N GLU A 44 9.39 -20.62 -33.36
CA GLU A 44 10.37 -19.62 -33.82
C GLU A 44 10.03 -18.19 -33.35
N ALA A 45 8.74 -17.86 -33.18
CA ALA A 45 8.30 -16.54 -32.71
C ALA A 45 8.48 -16.29 -31.19
N GLY A 46 8.71 -17.33 -30.39
CA GLY A 46 8.85 -17.24 -28.93
C GLY A 46 10.22 -16.74 -28.44
N TYR A 47 11.18 -16.55 -29.34
CA TYR A 47 12.39 -15.80 -29.04
C TYR A 47 12.15 -14.35 -29.42
N GLU A 48 11.59 -13.56 -28.48
CA GLU A 48 11.76 -12.10 -28.55
C GLU A 48 13.27 -11.85 -28.54
N GLY A 49 13.81 -11.53 -29.72
CA GLY A 49 15.19 -11.17 -29.91
C GLY A 49 15.61 -10.18 -28.84
N VAL A 50 16.72 -10.43 -28.17
CA VAL A 50 17.31 -9.37 -27.35
C VAL A 50 17.90 -8.38 -28.35
N TRP A 51 17.37 -7.17 -28.41
CA TRP A 51 17.88 -6.13 -29.30
C TRP A 51 18.99 -5.32 -28.63
N CYS A 52 19.94 -4.84 -29.43
CA CYS A 52 21.03 -3.99 -28.97
C CYS A 52 20.49 -2.63 -28.46
N ASP A 53 20.73 -2.30 -27.18
CA ASP A 53 20.23 -1.07 -26.55
C ASP A 53 20.84 0.22 -27.15
N LYS A 54 21.88 0.12 -27.99
CA LYS A 54 22.60 1.26 -28.59
C LYS A 54 22.39 1.44 -30.08
N CYS A 55 21.86 0.44 -30.77
CA CYS A 55 21.62 0.54 -32.21
C CYS A 55 20.43 1.44 -32.57
N GLY A 56 19.64 1.87 -31.57
CA GLY A 56 18.36 2.55 -31.79
C GLY A 56 17.32 1.59 -32.40
N ASP A 57 16.05 1.98 -32.33
CA ASP A 57 14.94 1.13 -32.79
C ASP A 57 15.00 0.81 -34.30
N ASN A 58 15.71 1.64 -35.08
CA ASN A 58 15.71 1.58 -36.55
C ASN A 58 16.69 0.58 -37.15
N ALA A 59 17.72 0.13 -36.41
CA ALA A 59 18.74 -0.77 -36.96
C ALA A 59 18.49 -2.25 -36.59
N GLY A 60 17.64 -2.53 -35.59
CA GLY A 60 17.15 -3.87 -35.28
C GLY A 60 18.22 -4.96 -35.20
N LEU A 61 19.42 -4.65 -34.69
CA LEU A 61 20.47 -5.66 -34.54
C LEU A 61 20.26 -6.43 -33.25
N GLU A 62 20.23 -7.76 -33.36
CA GLU A 62 20.20 -8.64 -32.20
C GLU A 62 21.49 -8.46 -31.38
N ALA A 63 21.35 -8.47 -30.06
CA ALA A 63 22.47 -8.40 -29.13
C ALA A 63 23.11 -9.78 -28.98
N ASP A 64 24.44 -9.80 -28.99
CA ASP A 64 25.26 -11.01 -28.81
C ASP A 64 26.00 -10.97 -27.48
N LEU A 65 26.18 -9.77 -26.92
CA LEU A 65 26.94 -9.53 -25.71
C LEU A 65 26.09 -8.78 -24.69
N TYR A 66 26.18 -9.20 -23.44
CA TYR A 66 25.61 -8.49 -22.31
C TYR A 66 26.75 -7.95 -21.44
N CYS A 67 26.76 -6.64 -21.22
CA CYS A 67 27.69 -6.01 -20.30
C CYS A 67 27.05 -5.93 -18.92
N ILE A 68 27.65 -6.59 -17.94
CA ILE A 68 27.11 -6.64 -16.58
C ILE A 68 27.17 -5.27 -15.90
N ASP A 69 28.29 -4.57 -16.05
CA ASP A 69 28.52 -3.29 -15.36
C ASP A 69 27.65 -2.17 -15.93
N CYS A 70 27.28 -2.24 -17.21
CA CYS A 70 26.36 -1.31 -17.84
C CYS A 70 24.89 -1.73 -17.73
N GLU A 71 24.60 -2.97 -17.31
CA GLU A 71 23.28 -3.61 -17.37
C GLU A 71 22.60 -3.48 -18.75
N ALA A 72 23.39 -3.60 -19.83
CA ALA A 72 22.95 -3.34 -21.20
C ALA A 72 23.39 -4.44 -22.19
N ALA A 73 22.56 -4.67 -23.20
CA ALA A 73 22.81 -5.64 -24.27
C ALA A 73 23.32 -4.94 -25.53
N PHE A 74 24.34 -5.53 -26.16
CA PHE A 74 25.07 -4.98 -27.29
C PHE A 74 25.21 -6.00 -28.41
N CYS A 75 25.11 -5.55 -29.66
CA CYS A 75 25.69 -6.28 -30.79
C CYS A 75 27.22 -6.17 -30.75
N TRP A 76 27.93 -7.04 -31.47
CA TRP A 76 29.40 -7.02 -31.54
C TRP A 76 29.97 -5.64 -31.92
N GLY A 77 29.37 -4.97 -32.91
CA GLY A 77 29.83 -3.66 -33.38
C GLY A 77 29.70 -2.55 -32.34
N CYS A 78 28.57 -2.48 -31.63
CA CYS A 78 28.39 -1.50 -30.55
C CYS A 78 29.28 -1.84 -29.35
N SER A 79 29.42 -3.11 -28.99
CA SER A 79 30.30 -3.53 -27.89
C SER A 79 31.74 -3.12 -28.15
N GLY A 80 32.27 -3.38 -29.35
CA GLY A 80 33.64 -3.00 -29.71
C GLY A 80 33.91 -1.49 -29.65
N ARG A 81 32.91 -0.65 -29.92
CA ARG A 81 33.02 0.82 -29.79
C ARG A 81 32.91 1.28 -28.33
N TRP A 82 31.98 0.71 -27.57
CA TRP A 82 31.72 1.09 -26.17
C TRP A 82 32.77 0.56 -25.20
N HIS A 83 33.39 -0.57 -25.52
CA HIS A 83 34.41 -1.28 -24.72
C HIS A 83 35.76 -1.33 -25.43
N HIS A 84 36.05 -0.35 -26.29
CA HIS A 84 37.31 -0.27 -27.02
C HIS A 84 38.50 -0.22 -26.03
N PRO A 85 39.62 -0.92 -26.31
CA PRO A 85 40.84 -0.81 -25.52
C PRO A 85 41.32 0.65 -25.38
N GLY A 86 41.68 1.06 -24.18
CA GLY A 86 42.01 2.45 -23.82
C GLY A 86 40.79 3.33 -23.51
N GLY A 87 39.57 2.81 -23.66
CA GLY A 87 38.34 3.49 -23.24
C GLY A 87 38.02 3.31 -21.76
N CYS A 88 37.16 4.16 -21.21
CA CYS A 88 36.77 4.09 -19.79
C CYS A 88 36.09 2.78 -19.38
N ASN A 89 35.48 2.07 -20.34
CA ASN A 89 34.72 0.84 -20.09
C ASN A 89 35.47 -0.42 -20.58
N GLU A 90 36.76 -0.33 -20.88
CA GLU A 90 37.55 -1.47 -21.39
C GLU A 90 37.61 -2.65 -20.40
N LEU A 91 37.43 -2.36 -19.11
CA LEU A 91 37.52 -3.35 -18.03
C LEU A 91 36.16 -3.96 -17.66
N HIS A 92 35.08 -3.56 -18.34
CA HIS A 92 33.76 -4.09 -18.02
C HIS A 92 33.64 -5.58 -18.39
N SER A 93 32.82 -6.28 -17.62
CA SER A 93 32.55 -7.70 -17.76
C SER A 93 31.52 -7.94 -18.87
N LEU A 94 32.03 -8.39 -20.03
CA LEU A 94 31.22 -8.83 -21.16
C LEU A 94 30.92 -10.33 -21.06
N GLU A 95 29.66 -10.67 -21.22
CA GLU A 95 29.16 -12.05 -21.26
C GLU A 95 28.47 -12.33 -22.58
N VAL A 96 28.72 -13.49 -23.19
CA VAL A 96 28.06 -13.88 -24.43
C VAL A 96 26.64 -14.34 -24.13
N ILE A 97 25.65 -13.78 -24.84
CA ILE A 97 24.24 -14.16 -24.72
C ILE A 97 24.05 -15.55 -25.35
N VAL A 98 23.40 -16.46 -24.63
CA VAL A 98 23.11 -17.82 -25.12
C VAL A 98 21.80 -17.78 -25.91
N LYS A 99 21.89 -17.86 -27.24
CA LYS A 99 20.75 -17.98 -28.15
C LYS A 99 20.32 -19.45 -28.25
N GLY A 100 19.03 -19.74 -28.14
CA GLY A 100 18.43 -21.06 -28.39
C GLY A 100 18.71 -22.19 -27.38
N GLU A 101 19.91 -22.26 -26.79
CA GLU A 101 20.31 -23.38 -25.93
C GLU A 101 19.82 -23.21 -24.48
N GLY A 102 19.25 -24.28 -23.90
CA GLY A 102 19.10 -24.41 -22.45
C GLY A 102 18.00 -23.59 -21.76
N LYS A 103 17.08 -22.95 -22.51
CA LYS A 103 15.83 -22.46 -21.91
C LYS A 103 14.98 -23.66 -21.50
N GLY A 104 15.13 -24.13 -20.27
CA GLY A 104 14.18 -25.05 -19.65
C GLY A 104 12.77 -24.49 -19.78
N LEU A 105 11.80 -25.38 -19.81
CA LEU A 105 10.43 -25.02 -20.12
C LEU A 105 9.77 -24.34 -18.91
N ARG A 106 9.37 -23.08 -19.07
CA ARG A 106 8.73 -22.29 -18.00
C ARG A 106 7.21 -22.44 -18.09
N ILE A 107 6.62 -23.17 -17.15
CA ILE A 107 5.17 -23.40 -17.08
C ILE A 107 4.60 -22.77 -15.81
N VAL A 108 5.18 -23.13 -14.66
CA VAL A 108 4.73 -22.76 -13.33
C VAL A 108 5.13 -21.34 -13.00
N THR A 109 6.35 -20.92 -13.32
CA THR A 109 6.86 -19.57 -13.04
C THR A 109 5.92 -18.45 -13.54
N PRO A 110 5.47 -18.42 -14.81
CA PRO A 110 4.54 -17.38 -15.29
C PRO A 110 3.13 -17.48 -14.69
N LEU A 111 2.71 -18.66 -14.24
CA LEU A 111 1.39 -18.88 -13.61
C LEU A 111 1.38 -18.62 -12.11
N LEU A 112 2.54 -18.64 -11.45
CA LEU A 112 2.61 -18.57 -9.99
C LEU A 112 2.03 -17.26 -9.47
N ASP A 113 2.28 -16.14 -10.17
CA ASP A 113 1.74 -14.83 -9.82
C ASP A 113 0.21 -14.80 -9.92
N GLU A 114 -0.35 -15.42 -10.96
CA GLU A 114 -1.81 -15.55 -11.12
C GLU A 114 -2.41 -16.45 -10.06
N MET A 115 -1.77 -17.60 -9.78
CA MET A 115 -2.21 -18.50 -8.72
C MET A 115 -2.19 -17.81 -7.37
N LEU A 116 -1.17 -17.00 -7.10
CA LEU A 116 -1.07 -16.20 -5.88
C LEU A 116 -2.21 -15.18 -5.79
N ILE A 117 -2.52 -14.46 -6.88
CA ILE A 117 -3.64 -13.53 -6.93
C ILE A 117 -4.96 -14.26 -6.70
N CYS A 118 -5.18 -15.42 -7.34
CA CYS A 118 -6.39 -16.23 -7.14
C CYS A 118 -6.51 -16.73 -5.70
N VAL A 119 -5.42 -17.23 -5.11
CA VAL A 119 -5.38 -17.70 -3.71
C VAL A 119 -5.61 -16.53 -2.75
N ALA A 120 -5.00 -15.37 -2.99
CA ALA A 120 -5.22 -14.17 -2.20
C ALA A 120 -6.67 -13.70 -2.31
N ALA A 121 -7.25 -13.66 -3.51
CA ALA A 121 -8.64 -13.30 -3.73
C ALA A 121 -9.61 -14.27 -3.02
N TYR A 122 -9.34 -15.58 -3.11
CA TYR A 122 -10.10 -16.60 -2.40
C TYR A 122 -10.03 -16.41 -0.88
N HIS A 123 -8.83 -16.20 -0.32
CA HIS A 123 -8.68 -15.95 1.11
C HIS A 123 -9.31 -14.64 1.57
N ILE A 124 -9.26 -13.59 0.75
CA ILE A 124 -9.98 -12.34 1.03
C ILE A 124 -11.48 -12.64 1.04
N PHE A 125 -12.00 -13.37 0.04
CA PHE A 125 -13.43 -13.66 -0.06
C PHE A 125 -13.95 -14.51 1.12
N GLU A 126 -13.26 -15.60 1.45
CA GLU A 126 -13.58 -16.42 2.63
C GLU A 126 -13.44 -15.61 3.93
N GLY A 127 -12.36 -14.81 4.06
CA GLY A 127 -12.16 -13.95 5.21
C GLY A 127 -13.26 -12.89 5.35
N LEU A 128 -13.77 -12.34 4.25
CA LEU A 128 -14.87 -11.37 4.24
C LEU A 128 -16.16 -12.00 4.78
N LYS A 129 -16.43 -13.27 4.46
CA LYS A 129 -17.60 -14.01 4.98
C LYS A 129 -17.58 -14.12 6.50
N ASP A 130 -16.40 -14.35 7.08
CA ASP A 130 -16.22 -14.40 8.53
C ASP A 130 -16.22 -13.02 9.20
N CYS A 131 -15.79 -11.98 8.46
CA CYS A 131 -15.73 -10.61 8.96
C CYS A 131 -17.09 -9.91 8.96
N ILE A 132 -17.97 -10.21 7.99
CA ILE A 132 -19.31 -9.62 7.88
C ILE A 132 -20.30 -10.48 8.64
N ASN A 133 -20.36 -10.26 9.96
CA ASN A 133 -21.38 -10.86 10.82
C ASN A 133 -22.36 -9.81 11.36
N SER A 134 -23.41 -10.25 12.07
CA SER A 134 -24.36 -9.35 12.72
C SER A 134 -23.72 -8.39 13.75
N GLN A 135 -22.50 -8.68 14.17
CA GLN A 135 -21.71 -7.86 15.09
C GLN A 135 -20.77 -6.87 14.37
N TYR A 136 -20.76 -6.83 13.04
CA TYR A 136 -19.88 -5.94 12.26
C TYR A 136 -19.94 -4.49 12.73
N LEU A 137 -21.14 -3.97 12.99
CA LEU A 137 -21.34 -2.60 13.47
C LEU A 137 -20.93 -2.37 14.93
N PHE A 138 -20.88 -3.43 15.73
CA PHE A 138 -20.56 -3.37 17.15
C PHE A 138 -19.10 -3.74 17.45
N ARG A 139 -18.40 -4.39 16.52
CA ARG A 139 -16.98 -4.71 16.66
C ARG A 139 -16.15 -3.45 16.46
N SER A 140 -15.35 -3.13 17.48
CA SER A 140 -14.40 -2.03 17.41
C SER A 140 -13.32 -2.28 16.36
N ASP A 141 -12.89 -3.54 16.18
CA ASP A 141 -11.66 -3.86 15.44
C ASP A 141 -11.82 -5.10 14.53
N ILE A 142 -11.50 -4.94 13.25
CA ILE A 142 -11.42 -6.00 12.22
C ILE A 142 -9.98 -6.10 11.74
N CYS A 143 -9.20 -6.99 12.35
CA CYS A 143 -7.78 -7.18 12.03
C CYS A 143 -7.45 -8.66 11.81
N PRO A 144 -7.87 -9.26 10.67
CA PRO A 144 -7.68 -10.68 10.41
C PRO A 144 -6.22 -11.12 10.44
N VAL A 145 -5.30 -10.30 9.90
CA VAL A 145 -3.87 -10.63 9.86
C VAL A 145 -3.27 -10.56 11.26
N VAL A 146 -3.49 -9.47 11.99
CA VAL A 146 -2.99 -9.32 13.36
C VAL A 146 -3.60 -10.37 14.28
N ARG A 147 -4.88 -10.71 14.12
CA ARG A 147 -5.49 -11.79 14.91
C ARG A 147 -4.83 -13.14 14.65
N LYS A 148 -4.52 -13.48 13.39
CA LYS A 148 -3.77 -14.71 13.07
C LYS A 148 -2.35 -14.68 13.63
N GLN A 149 -1.69 -13.53 13.60
CA GLN A 149 -0.38 -13.35 14.24
C GLN A 149 -0.46 -13.50 15.76
N GLN A 150 -1.51 -12.97 16.41
CA GLN A 150 -1.76 -13.14 17.84
C GLN A 150 -1.99 -14.62 18.20
N GLU A 151 -2.82 -15.32 17.42
CA GLU A 151 -3.06 -16.77 17.57
C GLU A 151 -1.75 -17.56 17.44
N TRP A 152 -0.94 -17.25 16.42
CA TRP A 152 0.36 -17.91 16.20
C TRP A 152 1.38 -17.58 17.30
N LEU A 153 1.51 -16.32 17.72
CA LEU A 153 2.42 -15.92 18.79
C LEU A 153 2.01 -16.53 20.14
N ALA A 154 0.71 -16.55 20.45
CA ALA A 154 0.22 -17.18 21.67
C ALA A 154 0.46 -18.69 21.67
N TRP A 155 0.38 -19.33 20.50
CA TRP A 155 0.72 -20.74 20.34
C TRP A 155 2.23 -21.00 20.45
N ALA A 156 3.07 -20.14 19.85
CA ALA A 156 4.52 -20.29 19.85
C ALA A 156 5.14 -19.99 21.23
N ASP A 157 4.80 -18.84 21.84
CA ASP A 157 5.22 -18.45 23.19
C ASP A 157 4.30 -17.37 23.77
N THR A 158 3.59 -17.73 24.84
CA THR A 158 2.70 -16.81 25.56
C THR A 158 3.42 -15.59 26.16
N LEU A 159 4.69 -15.70 26.59
CA LEU A 159 5.45 -14.58 27.15
C LEU A 159 5.81 -13.55 26.08
N VAL A 160 6.20 -14.02 24.89
CA VAL A 160 6.44 -13.16 23.72
C VAL A 160 5.14 -12.44 23.33
N PHE A 161 4.02 -13.15 23.30
CA PHE A 161 2.71 -12.53 23.07
C PHE A 161 2.40 -11.41 24.08
N TYR A 162 2.59 -11.64 25.38
CA TYR A 162 2.37 -10.61 26.39
C TYR A 162 3.31 -9.41 26.23
N HIS A 163 4.56 -9.62 25.80
CA HIS A 163 5.51 -8.54 25.55
C HIS A 163 5.08 -7.65 24.37
N PHE A 164 4.55 -8.26 23.29
CA PHE A 164 4.17 -7.55 22.07
C PHE A 164 2.69 -7.16 22.01
N LYS A 165 1.87 -7.49 23.02
CA LYS A 165 0.42 -7.25 23.02
C LYS A 165 0.04 -5.81 22.65
N ASP A 166 0.71 -4.81 23.23
CA ASP A 166 0.36 -3.40 22.99
C ASP A 166 0.69 -2.97 21.55
N ALA A 167 1.81 -3.45 21.00
CA ALA A 167 2.18 -3.21 19.61
C ALA A 167 1.23 -3.91 18.63
N LEU A 168 0.78 -5.12 18.97
CA LEU A 168 -0.23 -5.85 18.20
C LEU A 168 -1.60 -5.14 18.25
N MET A 169 -2.02 -4.62 19.41
CA MET A 169 -3.25 -3.83 19.51
C MET A 169 -3.18 -2.55 18.67
N HIS A 170 -2.04 -1.86 18.66
CA HIS A 170 -1.85 -0.69 17.81
C HIS A 170 -1.85 -1.05 16.32
N SER A 171 -1.21 -2.17 15.95
CA SER A 171 -1.20 -2.69 14.59
C SER A 171 -2.60 -3.12 14.14
N CYS A 172 -3.40 -3.70 15.04
CA CYS A 172 -4.79 -4.07 14.78
C CYS A 172 -5.65 -2.84 14.45
N SER A 173 -5.51 -1.75 15.21
CA SER A 173 -6.23 -0.48 14.92
C SER A 173 -5.81 0.12 13.58
N ASN A 174 -4.54 -0.03 13.19
CA ASN A 174 -4.10 0.36 11.86
C ASN A 174 -4.76 -0.56 10.82
N GLU A 175 -4.55 -1.87 10.86
CA GLU A 175 -5.12 -2.85 9.91
C GLU A 175 -6.64 -2.68 9.71
N ASP A 176 -7.35 -2.43 10.81
CA ASP A 176 -8.79 -2.19 10.85
C ASP A 176 -9.24 -1.03 9.95
N ASN A 177 -8.49 0.08 9.86
CA ASN A 177 -8.86 1.17 8.96
C ASN A 177 -8.79 0.78 7.46
N PHE A 178 -7.84 -0.09 7.08
CA PHE A 178 -7.71 -0.56 5.70
C PHE A 178 -8.84 -1.54 5.36
N TRP A 179 -9.11 -2.52 6.23
CA TRP A 179 -10.21 -3.45 6.03
C TRP A 179 -11.57 -2.77 6.10
N LYS A 180 -11.75 -1.78 6.98
CA LYS A 180 -12.98 -0.97 7.01
C LYS A 180 -13.21 -0.25 5.70
N LEU A 181 -12.17 0.26 5.01
CA LEU A 181 -12.36 0.89 3.71
C LEU A 181 -12.93 -0.09 2.67
N LEU A 182 -12.38 -1.31 2.62
CA LEU A 182 -12.82 -2.41 1.74
C LEU A 182 -14.23 -2.90 2.11
N LEU A 183 -14.46 -3.16 3.40
CA LEU A 183 -15.74 -3.64 3.93
C LEU A 183 -16.84 -2.60 3.80
N ASP A 184 -16.53 -1.32 3.98
CA ASP A 184 -17.49 -0.23 3.76
C ASP A 184 -17.88 -0.13 2.28
N ALA A 185 -16.99 -0.42 1.33
CA ALA A 185 -17.37 -0.49 -0.08
C ALA A 185 -18.44 -1.57 -0.33
N TRP A 186 -18.35 -2.71 0.36
CA TRP A 186 -19.40 -3.72 0.29
C TRP A 186 -20.64 -3.32 1.08
N VAL A 187 -20.49 -3.15 2.39
CA VAL A 187 -21.62 -2.94 3.31
C VAL A 187 -22.31 -1.61 3.03
N ARG A 188 -21.56 -0.49 2.95
CA ARG A 188 -22.18 0.83 2.81
C ARG A 188 -22.60 1.14 1.39
N THR A 189 -21.81 0.77 0.39
CA THR A 189 -22.16 1.06 -1.00
C THR A 189 -23.14 0.04 -1.56
N VAL A 190 -22.87 -1.27 -1.41
CA VAL A 190 -23.70 -2.32 -2.03
C VAL A 190 -24.88 -2.72 -1.16
N VAL A 191 -24.70 -2.96 0.15
CA VAL A 191 -25.76 -3.53 1.01
C VAL A 191 -26.73 -2.47 1.53
N THR A 192 -26.23 -1.35 2.05
CA THR A 192 -27.03 -0.35 2.77
C THR A 192 -27.16 0.98 2.05
N ASP A 193 -26.54 1.21 0.89
CA ASP A 193 -26.63 2.50 0.14
C ASP A 193 -26.49 3.74 1.06
N SER A 194 -25.65 3.64 2.09
CA SER A 194 -25.48 4.63 3.17
C SER A 194 -24.05 5.15 3.20
N ASP A 195 -23.36 5.05 2.08
CA ASP A 195 -22.00 5.53 1.93
C ASP A 195 -21.99 7.05 1.77
N SER A 196 -20.91 7.68 2.22
CA SER A 196 -20.73 9.10 2.03
C SER A 196 -19.33 9.56 1.75
N LEU A 197 -19.24 10.69 1.06
CA LEU A 197 -17.95 11.31 0.74
C LEU A 197 -17.19 11.70 2.01
N PHE A 198 -17.88 12.13 3.06
CA PHE A 198 -17.24 12.48 4.34
C PHE A 198 -16.61 11.25 5.01
N LEU A 199 -17.33 10.12 5.03
CA LEU A 199 -16.81 8.87 5.58
C LEU A 199 -15.63 8.34 4.77
N LEU A 200 -15.70 8.45 3.45
CA LEU A 200 -14.59 8.13 2.55
C LEU A 200 -13.37 9.02 2.82
N LEU A 201 -13.56 10.34 2.93
CA LEU A 201 -12.49 11.29 3.23
C LEU A 201 -11.88 11.09 4.62
N ARG A 202 -12.66 10.63 5.60
CA ARG A 202 -12.16 10.30 6.94
C ARG A 202 -11.32 9.03 6.97
N THR A 203 -11.71 8.01 6.20
CA THR A 203 -11.05 6.69 6.18
C THR A 203 -9.85 6.63 5.26
N LEU A 204 -9.84 7.42 4.18
CA LEU A 204 -8.80 7.41 3.16
C LEU A 204 -7.37 7.73 3.67
N PRO A 205 -7.12 8.77 4.50
CA PRO A 205 -5.77 9.07 4.99
C PRO A 205 -5.16 7.92 5.81
N ASN A 206 -5.98 7.26 6.63
CA ASN A 206 -5.54 6.11 7.41
C ASN A 206 -5.24 4.90 6.51
N ALA A 207 -6.09 4.65 5.51
CA ALA A 207 -5.85 3.60 4.52
C ALA A 207 -4.57 3.84 3.71
N LEU A 208 -4.26 5.10 3.34
CA LEU A 208 -3.02 5.48 2.68
C LEU A 208 -1.79 5.27 3.57
N LEU A 209 -1.90 5.59 4.87
CA LEU A 209 -0.83 5.33 5.84
C LEU A 209 -0.53 3.83 5.92
N ILE A 210 -1.57 2.99 5.95
CA ILE A 210 -1.39 1.52 6.00
C ILE A 210 -0.82 1.00 4.69
N HIS A 211 -1.24 1.52 3.54
CA HIS A 211 -0.63 1.19 2.27
C HIS A 211 0.88 1.48 2.30
N TYR A 212 1.29 2.64 2.82
CA TYR A 212 2.71 2.97 3.00
C TYR A 212 3.41 2.02 3.98
N LEU A 213 2.79 1.68 5.12
CA LEU A 213 3.36 0.73 6.08
C LEU A 213 3.48 -0.68 5.51
N ALA A 214 2.46 -1.16 4.79
CA ALA A 214 2.46 -2.47 4.15
C ALA A 214 3.55 -2.57 3.08
N THR A 215 3.68 -1.55 2.22
CA THR A 215 4.70 -1.52 1.16
C THR A 215 6.13 -1.40 1.69
N THR A 216 6.32 -0.79 2.87
CA THR A 216 7.64 -0.65 3.49
C THR A 216 8.03 -1.81 4.40
N LEU A 217 7.07 -2.43 5.11
CA LEU A 217 7.36 -3.44 6.14
C LEU A 217 6.94 -4.86 5.72
N ILE A 218 5.79 -5.03 5.06
CA ILE A 218 5.21 -6.35 4.76
C ILE A 218 5.65 -6.85 3.38
N VAL A 219 5.65 -5.96 2.38
CA VAL A 219 5.97 -6.34 1.00
C VAL A 219 7.42 -6.83 0.84
N PRO A 220 8.46 -6.22 1.45
CA PRO A 220 9.84 -6.71 1.29
C PRO A 220 10.08 -8.14 1.79
N PRO A 221 9.70 -8.56 3.02
CA PRO A 221 9.88 -9.93 3.46
C PRO A 221 9.01 -10.91 2.65
N PHE A 222 7.81 -10.50 2.24
CA PHE A 222 6.98 -11.29 1.34
C PHE A 222 7.67 -11.52 -0.01
N ALA A 223 8.19 -10.47 -0.64
CA ALA A 223 8.92 -10.54 -1.89
C ALA A 223 10.19 -11.39 -1.78
N LEU A 224 10.88 -11.36 -0.63
CA LEU A 224 12.06 -12.19 -0.35
C LEU A 224 11.70 -13.69 -0.35
N ALA A 225 10.67 -14.07 0.41
CA ALA A 225 10.21 -15.45 0.52
C ALA A 225 9.73 -15.97 -0.85
N TYR A 226 8.95 -15.15 -1.56
CA TYR A 226 8.39 -15.53 -2.84
C TYR A 226 9.44 -15.58 -3.97
N ALA A 227 10.41 -14.66 -3.99
CA ALA A 227 11.54 -14.74 -4.91
C ALA A 227 12.38 -16.01 -4.70
N SER A 228 12.56 -16.43 -3.44
CA SER A 228 13.23 -17.69 -3.11
C SER A 228 12.47 -18.89 -3.68
N LEU A 229 11.14 -18.91 -3.54
CA LEU A 229 10.27 -19.93 -4.12
C LEU A 229 10.39 -19.96 -5.65
N LEU A 230 10.34 -18.79 -6.31
CA LEU A 230 10.48 -18.68 -7.77
C LEU A 230 11.83 -19.18 -8.28
N VAL A 231 12.93 -18.92 -7.56
CA VAL A 231 14.25 -19.48 -7.90
C VAL A 231 14.25 -21.01 -7.78
N LEU A 232 13.60 -21.57 -6.76
CA LEU A 232 13.46 -23.02 -6.60
C LEU A 232 12.60 -23.64 -7.71
N VAL A 233 11.43 -23.08 -7.99
CA VAL A 233 10.53 -23.50 -9.07
C VAL A 233 11.28 -23.47 -10.40
N ARG A 234 11.99 -22.37 -10.68
CA ARG A 234 12.80 -22.22 -11.88
C ARG A 234 13.89 -23.31 -11.98
N SER A 235 14.56 -23.63 -10.87
CA SER A 235 15.56 -24.70 -10.83
C SER A 235 14.95 -26.05 -11.21
N VAL A 236 13.74 -26.34 -10.74
CA VAL A 236 12.99 -27.55 -11.12
C VAL A 236 12.58 -27.51 -12.59
N GLU A 237 12.02 -26.39 -13.06
CA GLU A 237 11.62 -26.19 -14.47
C GLU A 237 12.79 -26.34 -15.44
N SER A 238 13.99 -25.93 -15.02
CA SER A 238 15.21 -26.06 -15.83
C SER A 238 15.58 -27.52 -16.14
N ARG A 239 15.07 -28.47 -15.36
CA ARG A 239 15.32 -29.91 -15.51
C ARG A 239 14.20 -30.65 -16.26
N LEU A 240 13.10 -29.97 -16.59
CA LEU A 240 11.99 -30.62 -17.29
C LEU A 240 12.37 -30.96 -18.74
N PRO A 241 12.09 -32.19 -19.21
CA PRO A 241 12.34 -32.55 -20.61
C PRO A 241 11.39 -31.78 -21.53
N ARG A 242 11.89 -31.37 -22.70
CA ARG A 242 11.10 -30.70 -23.72
C ARG A 242 10.24 -31.72 -24.47
N ASN A 243 8.99 -31.89 -24.02
CA ASN A 243 7.97 -32.67 -24.70
C ASN A 243 6.99 -31.72 -25.41
N ARG A 244 6.47 -32.10 -26.59
CA ARG A 244 5.51 -31.29 -27.37
C ARG A 244 4.32 -30.81 -26.53
N PHE A 245 3.73 -31.70 -25.74
CA PHE A 245 2.62 -31.37 -24.84
C PHE A 245 3.00 -30.27 -23.84
N LEU A 246 4.18 -30.37 -23.24
CA LEU A 246 4.63 -29.38 -22.27
C LEU A 246 4.90 -28.03 -22.96
N CYS A 247 5.45 -28.02 -24.18
CA CYS A 247 5.61 -26.79 -24.97
C CYS A 247 4.27 -26.06 -25.19
N ILE A 248 3.20 -26.79 -25.54
CA ILE A 248 1.85 -26.22 -25.67
C ILE A 248 1.39 -25.60 -24.34
N VAL A 249 1.54 -26.34 -23.23
CA VAL A 249 1.16 -25.85 -21.89
C VAL A 249 1.94 -24.60 -21.51
N ALA A 250 3.25 -24.54 -21.83
CA ALA A 250 4.08 -23.37 -21.57
C ALA A 250 3.65 -22.16 -22.41
N ALA A 251 3.28 -22.37 -23.68
CA ALA A 251 2.77 -21.30 -24.54
C ALA A 251 1.45 -20.73 -23.98
N ILE A 252 0.52 -21.59 -23.55
CA ILE A 252 -0.73 -21.18 -22.90
C ILE A 252 -0.43 -20.41 -21.61
N ALA A 253 0.46 -20.94 -20.76
CA ALA A 253 0.86 -20.30 -19.52
C ALA A 253 1.47 -18.90 -19.74
N GLN A 254 2.31 -18.75 -20.77
CA GLN A 254 2.89 -17.46 -21.16
C GLN A 254 1.83 -16.49 -21.69
N HIS A 255 0.85 -16.96 -22.47
CA HIS A 255 -0.25 -16.12 -22.93
C HIS A 255 -1.12 -15.62 -21.78
N VAL A 256 -1.44 -16.47 -20.81
CA VAL A 256 -2.19 -16.09 -19.60
C VAL A 256 -1.42 -15.05 -18.80
N SER A 257 -0.12 -15.28 -18.59
CA SER A 257 0.77 -14.36 -17.87
C SER A 257 0.98 -13.04 -18.63
N ALA A 258 1.05 -13.06 -19.96
CA ALA A 258 1.15 -11.84 -20.76
C ALA A 258 -0.15 -11.02 -20.68
N ALA A 259 -1.31 -11.66 -20.65
CA ALA A 259 -2.60 -11.00 -20.48
C ALA A 259 -2.70 -10.33 -19.10
N SER A 260 -2.22 -10.98 -18.04
CA SER A 260 -2.22 -10.41 -16.70
C SER A 260 -1.13 -9.36 -16.47
N ALA A 261 0.06 -9.51 -17.07
CA ALA A 261 1.13 -8.52 -17.01
C ALA A 261 0.68 -7.16 -17.57
N ARG A 262 -0.23 -7.14 -18.55
CA ARG A 262 -0.86 -5.89 -19.04
C ARG A 262 -1.69 -5.18 -17.98
N LEU A 263 -2.28 -5.90 -17.04
CA LEU A 263 -3.05 -5.32 -15.92
C LEU A 263 -2.13 -4.72 -14.85
N VAL A 264 -0.96 -5.32 -14.63
CA VAL A 264 -0.06 -4.90 -13.55
C VAL A 264 0.97 -3.87 -14.05
N SER A 265 1.30 -3.82 -15.34
CA SER A 265 2.15 -2.77 -15.95
C SER A 265 3.50 -2.55 -15.22
N TYR A 266 4.28 -3.61 -15.04
CA TYR A 266 5.69 -3.48 -14.67
C TYR A 266 6.61 -3.83 -15.85
N ASN A 267 7.44 -2.87 -16.26
CA ASN A 267 8.41 -3.02 -17.34
C ASN A 267 9.75 -3.53 -16.78
N MET A 268 9.80 -4.77 -16.28
CA MET A 268 11.07 -5.40 -15.90
C MET A 268 11.50 -6.40 -16.97
N LYS A 269 12.65 -6.14 -17.60
CA LYS A 269 13.26 -7.10 -18.52
C LYS A 269 13.81 -8.28 -17.71
N ALA A 270 13.45 -9.50 -18.11
CA ALA A 270 13.99 -10.70 -17.48
C ALA A 270 15.51 -10.79 -17.72
N PRO A 271 16.29 -11.25 -16.73
CA PRO A 271 17.71 -11.47 -16.90
C PRO A 271 18.02 -12.37 -18.09
N MET A 272 19.05 -12.01 -18.84
CA MET A 272 19.50 -12.83 -19.97
C MET A 272 20.31 -14.02 -19.46
N HIS A 273 20.14 -15.15 -20.15
CA HIS A 273 21.04 -16.28 -19.99
C HIS A 273 22.31 -16.01 -20.78
N THR A 274 23.43 -15.95 -20.06
CA THR A 274 24.73 -15.62 -20.64
C THR A 274 25.74 -16.68 -20.27
N LYS A 275 26.82 -16.83 -21.03
CA LYS A 275 28.00 -17.62 -20.63
C LYS A 275 28.85 -16.82 -19.63
N PRO A 276 29.64 -17.46 -18.76
CA PRO A 276 30.57 -16.74 -17.92
C PRO A 276 31.50 -15.85 -18.76
N ARG A 277 31.93 -14.71 -18.21
CA ARG A 277 32.88 -13.82 -18.86
C ARG A 277 34.18 -14.57 -19.16
N GLN A 278 34.78 -14.30 -20.32
CA GLN A 278 36.04 -14.96 -20.72
C GLN A 278 37.29 -14.29 -20.13
N ARG A 279 37.18 -13.02 -19.75
CA ARG A 279 38.29 -12.25 -19.18
C ARG A 279 38.60 -12.75 -17.75
N PRO A 280 39.89 -12.93 -17.39
CA PRO A 280 40.27 -13.23 -16.02
C PRO A 280 39.93 -12.06 -15.09
N SER A 281 39.59 -12.36 -13.83
CA SER A 281 39.44 -11.35 -12.78
C SER A 281 40.78 -10.66 -12.49
N GLN A 282 40.76 -9.34 -12.28
CA GLN A 282 41.94 -8.58 -11.84
C GLN A 282 42.30 -8.88 -10.40
N ASP A 283 41.29 -9.01 -9.54
CA ASP A 283 41.46 -9.32 -8.14
C ASP A 283 40.39 -10.31 -7.62
N ILE A 284 40.60 -10.78 -6.39
CA ILE A 284 39.69 -11.73 -5.72
C ILE A 284 38.33 -11.08 -5.48
N TRP A 285 38.30 -9.77 -5.24
CA TRP A 285 37.06 -9.03 -4.95
C TRP A 285 36.16 -8.92 -6.19
N GLU A 286 36.72 -8.60 -7.35
CA GLU A 286 36.03 -8.61 -8.64
C GLU A 286 35.53 -10.01 -8.96
N CYS A 287 36.35 -11.05 -8.73
CA CYS A 287 35.92 -12.45 -8.90
C CYS A 287 34.69 -12.76 -8.03
N TRP A 288 34.75 -12.44 -6.73
CA TRP A 288 33.65 -12.69 -5.79
C TRP A 288 32.39 -11.90 -6.16
N THR A 289 32.51 -10.61 -6.45
CA THR A 289 31.39 -9.73 -6.84
C THR A 289 30.74 -10.20 -8.15
N TYR A 290 31.55 -10.61 -9.12
CA TYR A 290 31.09 -11.16 -10.40
C TYR A 290 30.27 -12.43 -10.18
N TRP A 291 30.81 -13.42 -9.46
CA TRP A 291 30.13 -14.70 -9.26
C TRP A 291 28.87 -14.56 -8.40
N THR A 292 28.92 -13.74 -7.33
CA THR A 292 27.73 -13.48 -6.51
C THR A 292 26.65 -12.74 -7.29
N GLY A 293 27.00 -11.68 -8.02
CA GLY A 293 26.04 -10.95 -8.87
C GLY A 293 25.42 -11.83 -9.95
N ARG A 294 26.20 -12.73 -10.54
CA ARG A 294 25.71 -13.72 -11.51
C ARG A 294 24.72 -14.72 -10.91
N GLN A 295 24.99 -15.23 -9.71
CA GLN A 295 24.07 -16.15 -9.01
C GLN A 295 22.80 -15.43 -8.52
N MET A 296 22.94 -14.21 -8.01
CA MET A 296 21.83 -13.42 -7.46
C MET A 296 20.95 -12.77 -8.52
N ARG A 297 21.40 -12.68 -9.79
CA ARG A 297 20.68 -11.97 -10.87
C ARG A 297 19.21 -12.37 -11.01
N TRP A 298 18.92 -13.67 -10.96
CA TRP A 298 17.54 -14.17 -11.05
C TRP A 298 16.75 -13.91 -9.76
N PHE A 299 17.39 -14.07 -8.61
CA PHE A 299 16.78 -13.76 -7.33
C PHE A 299 16.39 -12.28 -7.24
N ASP A 300 17.32 -11.37 -7.59
CA ASP A 300 17.09 -9.93 -7.58
C ASP A 300 15.99 -9.51 -8.54
N PHE A 301 15.94 -10.13 -9.73
CA PHE A 301 14.84 -9.93 -10.67
C PHE A 301 13.50 -10.33 -10.06
N TYR A 302 13.37 -11.55 -9.51
CA TYR A 302 12.11 -11.99 -8.91
C TYR A 302 11.74 -11.17 -7.69
N TYR A 303 12.71 -10.79 -6.85
CA TYR A 303 12.49 -9.94 -5.69
C TYR A 303 11.95 -8.57 -6.10
N ARG A 304 12.59 -7.90 -7.07
CA ARG A 304 12.15 -6.60 -7.58
C ARG A 304 10.79 -6.70 -8.26
N SER A 305 10.58 -7.71 -9.11
CA SER A 305 9.32 -7.96 -9.80
C SER A 305 8.17 -8.18 -8.82
N THR A 306 8.36 -9.07 -7.84
CA THR A 306 7.33 -9.37 -6.82
C THR A 306 7.05 -8.16 -5.95
N LYS A 307 8.08 -7.42 -5.54
CA LYS A 307 7.92 -6.21 -4.74
C LYS A 307 7.11 -5.15 -5.48
N GLU A 308 7.43 -4.91 -6.75
CA GLU A 308 6.72 -3.94 -7.58
C GLU A 308 5.27 -4.39 -7.82
N CYS A 309 5.07 -5.65 -8.22
CA CYS A 309 3.75 -6.24 -8.43
C CYS A 309 2.87 -6.15 -7.18
N ALA A 310 3.37 -6.56 -6.01
CA ALA A 310 2.61 -6.50 -4.76
C ALA A 310 2.28 -5.05 -4.34
N THR A 311 3.22 -4.12 -4.56
CA THR A 311 3.00 -2.69 -4.30
C THR A 311 1.92 -2.11 -5.20
N GLN A 312 1.97 -2.44 -6.49
CA GLN A 312 0.99 -2.01 -7.48
C GLN A 312 -0.38 -2.66 -7.23
N LEU A 313 -0.44 -3.93 -6.85
CA LEU A 313 -1.68 -4.62 -6.49
C LEU A 313 -2.36 -3.94 -5.30
N LEU A 314 -1.61 -3.63 -4.23
CA LEU A 314 -2.13 -2.90 -3.07
C LEU A 314 -2.62 -1.50 -3.47
N ALA A 315 -1.86 -0.78 -4.30
CA ALA A 315 -2.23 0.57 -4.74
C ALA A 315 -3.47 0.56 -5.64
N ASN A 316 -3.55 -0.38 -6.58
CA ASN A 316 -4.68 -0.54 -7.49
C ASN A 316 -5.93 -0.98 -6.73
N THR A 317 -5.80 -1.89 -5.76
CA THR A 317 -6.92 -2.27 -4.88
C THR A 317 -7.49 -1.04 -4.17
N LEU A 318 -6.62 -0.22 -3.56
CA LEU A 318 -7.05 1.01 -2.89
C LEU A 318 -7.73 1.99 -3.86
N ARG A 319 -7.15 2.21 -5.05
CA ARG A 319 -7.73 3.08 -6.08
C ARG A 319 -9.09 2.57 -6.55
N CYS A 320 -9.20 1.28 -6.87
CA CYS A 320 -10.44 0.65 -7.31
C CYS A 320 -11.53 0.80 -6.24
N VAL A 321 -11.23 0.55 -4.97
CA VAL A 321 -12.19 0.72 -3.87
C VAL A 321 -12.65 2.18 -3.73
N VAL A 322 -11.73 3.14 -3.82
CA VAL A 322 -12.07 4.57 -3.74
C VAL A 322 -12.92 5.00 -4.94
N ILE A 323 -12.52 4.64 -6.15
CA ILE A 323 -13.29 4.93 -7.38
C ILE A 323 -14.68 4.30 -7.29
N PHE A 324 -14.75 3.04 -6.89
CA PHE A 324 -16.00 2.31 -6.71
C PHE A 324 -16.95 3.00 -5.74
N ARG A 325 -16.45 3.41 -4.57
CA ARG A 325 -17.25 4.14 -3.58
C ARG A 325 -17.68 5.51 -4.10
N CYS A 326 -16.79 6.26 -4.76
CA CYS A 326 -17.16 7.51 -5.42
C CYS A 326 -18.26 7.31 -6.46
N LEU A 327 -18.18 6.26 -7.28
CA LEU A 327 -19.23 5.94 -8.26
C LEU A 327 -20.54 5.53 -7.58
N GLY A 328 -20.45 4.79 -6.48
CA GLY A 328 -21.58 4.46 -5.63
C GLY A 328 -22.30 5.69 -5.07
N ILE A 329 -21.54 6.63 -4.51
CA ILE A 329 -22.06 7.87 -3.91
C ILE A 329 -22.63 8.81 -4.98
N CYS A 330 -21.91 9.00 -6.10
CA CYS A 330 -22.30 9.97 -7.13
C CYS A 330 -23.40 9.47 -8.07
N PHE A 331 -23.38 8.18 -8.43
CA PHE A 331 -24.24 7.62 -9.47
C PHE A 331 -25.21 6.55 -8.95
N GLY A 332 -25.16 6.20 -7.66
CA GLY A 332 -25.99 5.12 -7.11
C GLY A 332 -25.59 3.73 -7.65
N LEU A 333 -24.32 3.55 -8.05
CA LEU A 333 -23.80 2.29 -8.63
C LEU A 333 -24.07 1.07 -7.72
N GLY A 334 -24.15 1.28 -6.40
CA GLY A 334 -24.49 0.24 -5.43
C GLY A 334 -25.80 -0.49 -5.71
N ARG A 335 -26.85 0.23 -6.17
CA ARG A 335 -28.16 -0.36 -6.50
C ARG A 335 -28.08 -1.26 -7.74
N PHE A 336 -27.35 -0.80 -8.75
CA PHE A 336 -27.13 -1.57 -9.97
C PHE A 336 -26.38 -2.87 -9.68
N ILE A 337 -25.33 -2.79 -8.85
CA ILE A 337 -24.54 -3.97 -8.46
C ILE A 337 -25.37 -4.91 -7.61
N ARG A 338 -26.17 -4.40 -6.67
CA ARG A 338 -27.09 -5.22 -5.89
C ARG A 338 -28.03 -6.02 -6.80
N TYR A 339 -28.68 -5.36 -7.76
CA TYR A 339 -29.53 -6.01 -8.74
C TYR A 339 -28.79 -7.10 -9.55
N PHE A 340 -27.56 -6.81 -9.99
CA PHE A 340 -26.74 -7.78 -10.68
C PHE A 340 -26.39 -8.99 -9.79
N LEU A 341 -26.02 -8.78 -8.53
CA LEU A 341 -25.69 -9.84 -7.59
C LEU A 341 -26.92 -10.68 -7.20
N ASP A 342 -28.10 -10.07 -7.13
CA ASP A 342 -29.37 -10.78 -6.95
C ASP A 342 -29.61 -11.74 -8.12
N MET A 343 -29.33 -11.31 -9.37
CA MET A 343 -29.40 -12.18 -10.55
C MET A 343 -28.38 -13.34 -10.54
N VAL A 344 -27.23 -13.17 -9.87
CA VAL A 344 -26.21 -14.21 -9.70
C VAL A 344 -26.57 -15.20 -8.56
N GLY A 345 -27.65 -14.94 -7.82
CA GLY A 345 -28.13 -15.81 -6.74
C GLY A 345 -27.59 -15.46 -5.34
N LEU A 346 -27.05 -14.25 -5.15
CA LEU A 346 -26.60 -13.76 -3.84
C LEU A 346 -27.71 -13.06 -3.03
N GLU A 347 -28.96 -13.08 -3.50
CA GLU A 347 -30.12 -12.41 -2.89
C GLU A 347 -30.27 -12.73 -1.40
N GLN A 348 -30.21 -14.02 -1.01
CA GLN A 348 -30.37 -14.42 0.39
C GLN A 348 -29.29 -13.82 1.31
N THR A 349 -28.05 -13.73 0.81
CA THR A 349 -26.94 -13.16 1.58
C THR A 349 -27.13 -11.67 1.77
N ILE A 350 -27.51 -10.96 0.70
CA ILE A 350 -27.77 -9.51 0.72
C ILE A 350 -28.96 -9.20 1.63
N ALA A 351 -30.08 -9.93 1.50
CA ALA A 351 -31.27 -9.75 2.32
C ALA A 351 -30.97 -9.97 3.81
N THR A 352 -30.18 -10.99 4.13
CA THR A 352 -29.75 -11.27 5.52
C THR A 352 -28.91 -10.12 6.07
N GLN A 353 -27.93 -9.63 5.30
CA GLN A 353 -27.09 -8.50 5.71
C GLN A 353 -27.89 -7.20 5.81
N GLN A 354 -28.81 -6.95 4.89
CA GLN A 354 -29.74 -5.81 4.98
C GLN A 354 -30.58 -5.87 6.25
N LEU A 355 -31.10 -7.04 6.62
CA LEU A 355 -31.87 -7.21 7.85
C LEU A 355 -31.02 -6.94 9.10
N TRP A 356 -29.75 -7.33 9.10
CA TRP A 356 -28.82 -6.99 10.18
C TRP A 356 -28.59 -5.48 10.29
N PHE A 357 -28.55 -4.76 9.17
CA PHE A 357 -28.21 -3.34 9.12
C PHE A 357 -29.41 -2.38 9.01
N ALA A 358 -30.62 -2.89 8.79
CA ALA A 358 -31.84 -2.09 8.63
C ALA A 358 -32.12 -1.17 9.82
N ARG A 359 -31.73 -1.59 11.04
CA ARG A 359 -31.93 -0.80 12.26
C ARG A 359 -30.93 0.34 12.42
N VAL A 360 -29.80 0.30 11.71
CA VAL A 360 -28.72 1.29 11.83
C VAL A 360 -28.77 2.37 10.74
N TYR A 361 -29.65 2.21 9.76
CA TYR A 361 -29.90 3.20 8.70
C TYR A 361 -30.12 4.62 9.25
N HIS A 362 -30.79 4.76 10.41
CA HIS A 362 -31.03 6.07 11.02
C HIS A 362 -29.84 6.68 11.78
N MET A 363 -28.82 5.90 12.14
CA MET A 363 -27.60 6.41 12.79
C MET A 363 -26.61 7.03 11.78
N LEU A 364 -26.77 6.73 10.49
CA LEU A 364 -25.77 7.00 9.45
C LEU A 364 -26.08 8.24 8.59
N ASP A 365 -27.14 8.99 8.89
CA ASP A 365 -27.52 10.21 8.15
C ASP A 365 -26.62 11.43 8.51
N THR A 366 -25.32 11.18 8.64
CA THR A 366 -24.31 12.19 8.98
C THR A 366 -24.13 13.21 7.88
N ASP A 367 -24.47 12.85 6.64
CA ASP A 367 -24.31 13.71 5.48
C ASP A 367 -25.24 14.90 5.49
N GLN A 368 -26.51 14.73 5.88
CA GLN A 368 -27.40 15.88 6.01
C GLN A 368 -26.90 16.86 7.07
N LEU A 369 -26.33 16.35 8.17
CA LEU A 369 -25.73 17.17 9.23
C LEU A 369 -24.48 17.91 8.73
N VAL A 370 -23.60 17.23 8.00
CA VAL A 370 -22.39 17.83 7.42
C VAL A 370 -22.75 18.82 6.32
N TRP A 371 -23.67 18.50 5.41
CA TRP A 371 -24.13 19.41 4.36
C TRP A 371 -24.86 20.62 4.92
N ARG A 372 -25.67 20.46 5.98
CA ARG A 372 -26.24 21.62 6.70
C ARG A 372 -25.16 22.45 7.37
N GLY A 373 -24.14 21.81 7.95
CA GLY A 373 -22.98 22.50 8.51
C GLY A 373 -22.17 23.26 7.45
N PHE A 374 -21.90 22.64 6.30
CA PHE A 374 -21.17 23.21 5.17
C PHE A 374 -21.95 24.31 4.47
N ALA A 375 -23.24 24.12 4.22
CA ALA A 375 -24.13 25.15 3.71
C ALA A 375 -24.21 26.33 4.69
N GLY A 376 -24.24 26.05 6.00
CA GLY A 376 -24.19 27.06 7.05
C GLY A 376 -22.86 27.84 7.05
N THR A 377 -21.72 27.16 6.97
CA THR A 377 -20.42 27.84 6.87
C THR A 377 -20.26 28.59 5.56
N LEU A 378 -20.73 28.05 4.43
CA LEU A 378 -20.75 28.78 3.15
C LEU A 378 -21.65 30.02 3.23
N ALA A 379 -22.82 29.93 3.85
CA ALA A 379 -23.71 31.08 4.03
C ALA A 379 -23.05 32.16 4.89
N VAL A 380 -22.43 31.78 6.02
CA VAL A 380 -21.67 32.72 6.87
C VAL A 380 -20.46 33.29 6.13
N THR A 381 -19.74 32.47 5.37
CA THR A 381 -18.56 32.91 4.61
C THR A 381 -18.99 33.85 3.47
N ALA A 382 -20.11 33.57 2.80
CA ALA A 382 -20.69 34.43 1.79
C ALA A 382 -21.16 35.77 2.39
N GLU A 383 -21.78 35.75 3.57
CA GLU A 383 -22.18 36.98 4.28
C GLU A 383 -20.96 37.79 4.74
N LEU A 384 -19.91 37.12 5.19
CA LEU A 384 -18.62 37.76 5.53
C LEU A 384 -17.92 38.30 4.28
N LEU A 385 -17.98 37.60 3.13
CA LEU A 385 -17.44 38.06 1.85
C LEU A 385 -18.22 39.27 1.32
N LEU A 386 -19.55 39.29 1.47
CA LEU A 386 -20.39 40.44 1.11
C LEU A 386 -20.13 41.66 2.01
N ARG A 387 -19.74 41.44 3.27
CA ARG A 387 -19.35 42.51 4.21
C ARG A 387 -17.87 42.87 4.15
N ALA A 388 -17.05 42.04 3.52
CA ALA A 388 -15.62 42.30 3.40
C ALA A 388 -15.38 43.39 2.38
N ASP A 389 -14.71 44.45 2.82
CA ASP A 389 -14.23 45.52 1.95
C ASP A 389 -13.39 44.91 0.81
N ILE A 390 -13.43 45.49 -0.40
CA ILE A 390 -12.77 44.97 -1.62
C ILE A 390 -11.29 44.62 -1.37
N ARG A 391 -10.65 45.33 -0.43
CA ARG A 391 -9.26 45.10 0.01
C ARG A 391 -9.06 43.76 0.74
N GLY A 392 -10.03 43.32 1.55
CA GLY A 392 -10.03 42.03 2.23
C GLY A 392 -10.16 40.85 1.25
N ILE A 393 -11.05 40.99 0.26
CA ILE A 393 -11.22 39.98 -0.80
C ILE A 393 -9.95 39.88 -1.65
N ALA A 394 -9.36 41.03 -2.03
CA ALA A 394 -8.12 41.07 -2.79
C ALA A 394 -6.96 40.41 -2.04
N THR A 395 -6.85 40.59 -0.71
CA THR A 395 -5.79 39.99 0.10
C THR A 395 -5.97 38.47 0.27
N CYS A 396 -7.20 37.99 0.44
CA CYS A 396 -7.48 36.55 0.45
C CYS A 396 -7.19 35.88 -0.90
N LEU A 397 -7.58 36.51 -2.02
CA LEU A 397 -7.31 35.99 -3.36
C LEU A 397 -5.81 36.00 -3.70
N LEU A 398 -5.08 37.04 -3.29
CA LEU A 398 -3.61 37.08 -3.39
C LEU A 398 -2.94 35.97 -2.57
N GLY A 399 -3.45 35.69 -1.37
CA GLY A 399 -2.97 34.59 -0.53
C GLY A 399 -3.20 33.22 -1.17
N LEU A 400 -4.39 33.00 -1.76
CA LEU A 400 -4.72 31.75 -2.45
C LEU A 400 -3.88 31.57 -3.73
N ALA A 401 -3.72 32.62 -4.54
CA ALA A 401 -2.89 32.60 -5.74
C ALA A 401 -1.41 32.34 -5.41
N ALA A 402 -0.88 32.93 -4.33
CA ALA A 402 0.47 32.67 -3.85
C ALA A 402 0.65 31.22 -3.38
N PHE A 403 -0.38 30.63 -2.75
CA PHE A 403 -0.36 29.24 -2.31
C PHE A 403 -0.37 28.26 -3.50
N ILE A 404 -1.20 28.51 -4.50
CA ILE A 404 -1.24 27.70 -5.74
C ILE A 404 0.09 27.82 -6.50
N ALA A 405 0.66 29.02 -6.61
CA ALA A 405 1.97 29.23 -7.22
C ALA A 405 3.09 28.49 -6.47
N LEU A 406 3.04 28.44 -5.13
CA LEU A 406 3.97 27.69 -4.31
C LEU A 406 3.84 26.17 -4.51
N ASP A 407 2.62 25.63 -4.61
CA ASP A 407 2.39 24.21 -4.90
C ASP A 407 2.89 23.83 -6.31
N VAL A 408 2.64 24.67 -7.30
CA VAL A 408 3.14 24.47 -8.68
C VAL A 408 4.68 24.52 -8.70
N LEU A 409 5.30 25.48 -8.03
CA LEU A 409 6.77 25.56 -7.92
C LEU A 409 7.37 24.33 -7.20
N LEU A 410 6.71 23.83 -6.15
CA LEU A 410 7.13 22.60 -5.47
C LEU A 410 7.00 21.38 -6.37
N ARG A 411 5.94 21.28 -7.19
CA ARG A 411 5.77 20.18 -8.14
C ARG A 411 6.76 20.25 -9.29
N VAL A 412 7.00 21.43 -9.87
CA VAL A 412 7.99 21.62 -10.96
C VAL A 412 9.41 21.36 -10.46
N GLY A 413 9.74 21.81 -9.25
CA GLY A 413 11.02 21.51 -8.59
C GLY A 413 11.21 20.03 -8.23
N VAL A 414 10.13 19.26 -8.07
CA VAL A 414 10.16 17.81 -7.87
C VAL A 414 10.27 17.03 -9.19
N VAL A 415 9.77 17.57 -10.31
CA VAL A 415 9.89 16.93 -11.62
C VAL A 415 11.31 17.05 -12.18
N GLN A 416 12.03 18.14 -11.91
CA GLN A 416 13.46 18.26 -12.25
C GLN A 416 14.38 17.34 -11.39
N ARG A 417 13.83 16.74 -10.34
CA ARG A 417 14.51 15.91 -9.34
C ARG A 417 14.78 14.47 -9.79
N ARG A 418 14.26 14.05 -10.95
CA ARG A 418 14.59 12.75 -11.57
C ARG A 418 15.97 12.70 -12.25
N TRP A 419 16.62 13.85 -12.46
CA TRP A 419 17.92 13.89 -13.14
C TRP A 419 19.13 14.07 -12.19
N LEU A 420 18.90 14.40 -10.92
CA LEU A 420 19.95 14.65 -9.93
C LEU A 420 19.75 13.80 -8.69
N GLN A 421 19.96 12.49 -8.83
CA GLN A 421 20.02 11.56 -7.72
C GLN A 421 21.47 11.14 -7.46
N GLN A 422 22.16 11.85 -6.56
CA GLN A 422 23.07 11.21 -5.61
C GLN A 422 23.34 12.10 -4.39
N ARG A 423 22.68 11.73 -3.28
CA ARG A 423 23.08 11.91 -1.87
C ARG A 423 23.62 13.29 -1.43
N ARG A 424 22.76 14.32 -1.24
CA ARG A 424 23.01 15.47 -0.31
C ARG A 424 21.83 16.46 -0.11
N VAL A 425 20.58 16.02 -0.20
CA VAL A 425 19.44 16.94 -0.43
C VAL A 425 18.79 17.56 0.83
N GLN A 426 19.12 17.14 2.05
CA GLN A 426 18.53 17.79 3.24
C GLN A 426 19.10 19.19 3.55
N ARG A 427 20.28 19.57 3.04
CA ARG A 427 20.88 20.90 3.31
C ARG A 427 20.59 21.98 2.26
N THR A 428 20.21 21.62 1.03
CA THR A 428 20.09 22.59 -0.07
C THR A 428 18.71 23.23 -0.24
N VAL A 429 17.64 22.68 0.35
CA VAL A 429 16.29 23.29 0.27
C VAL A 429 15.98 24.19 1.47
N LEU A 430 16.46 23.82 2.65
CA LEU A 430 16.21 24.58 3.88
C LEU A 430 16.96 25.92 3.91
N LEU A 431 18.17 25.97 3.34
CA LEU A 431 19.00 27.18 3.32
C LEU A 431 18.42 28.31 2.45
N PRO A 432 18.01 28.10 1.19
CA PRO A 432 17.41 29.16 0.38
C PRO A 432 16.03 29.59 0.88
N MET A 433 15.21 28.68 1.42
CA MET A 433 13.96 29.09 2.09
C MET A 433 14.23 30.01 3.29
N LEU A 434 15.26 29.70 4.09
CA LEU A 434 15.63 30.49 5.26
C LEU A 434 16.25 31.84 4.86
N VAL A 435 17.02 31.88 3.76
CA VAL A 435 17.57 33.13 3.19
C VAL A 435 16.45 34.02 2.63
N VAL A 436 15.46 33.47 1.91
CA VAL A 436 14.31 34.23 1.42
C VAL A 436 13.43 34.75 2.57
N LEU A 437 13.24 33.96 3.64
CA LEU A 437 12.52 34.38 4.84
C LEU A 437 13.22 35.50 5.63
N VAL A 438 14.55 35.56 5.57
CA VAL A 438 15.37 36.57 6.26
C VAL A 438 15.55 37.82 5.41
N ALA A 439 15.68 37.70 4.09
CA ALA A 439 16.03 38.82 3.19
C ALA A 439 14.84 39.67 2.73
N VAL A 440 13.60 39.14 2.71
CA VAL A 440 12.43 39.86 2.17
C VAL A 440 11.40 40.13 3.27
N PRO A 441 11.40 41.32 3.90
CA PRO A 441 10.53 41.63 5.04
C PRO A 441 9.03 41.58 4.71
N THR A 442 8.64 41.83 3.46
CA THR A 442 7.25 41.71 2.99
C THR A 442 6.81 40.24 2.83
N ALA A 443 7.71 39.34 2.44
CA ALA A 443 7.43 37.91 2.36
C ALA A 443 7.26 37.30 3.76
N ARG A 444 7.90 37.87 4.78
CA ARG A 444 7.79 37.44 6.18
C ARG A 444 6.38 37.64 6.75
N TRP A 445 5.74 38.76 6.41
CA TRP A 445 4.35 39.05 6.77
C TRP A 445 3.37 38.18 6.00
N ALA A 446 3.57 37.99 4.69
CA ALA A 446 2.73 37.09 3.90
C ALA A 446 2.83 35.63 4.38
N PHE A 447 4.05 35.16 4.70
CA PHE A 447 4.26 33.82 5.24
C PHE A 447 3.64 33.67 6.62
N LEU A 448 3.74 34.67 7.50
CA LEU A 448 3.07 34.67 8.79
C LEU A 448 1.54 34.67 8.64
N VAL A 449 0.97 35.49 7.77
CA VAL A 449 -0.48 35.54 7.57
C VAL A 449 -1.00 34.24 6.95
N ILE A 450 -0.31 33.68 5.96
CA ILE A 450 -0.68 32.41 5.34
C ILE A 450 -0.50 31.26 6.33
N TYR A 451 0.65 31.15 7.00
CA TYR A 451 0.90 30.07 7.96
C TYR A 451 -0.04 30.15 9.15
N PHE A 452 -0.27 31.35 9.70
CA PHE A 452 -1.17 31.54 10.84
C PHE A 452 -2.64 31.38 10.42
N GLY A 453 -3.01 31.83 9.22
CA GLY A 453 -4.34 31.58 8.63
C GLY A 453 -4.60 30.09 8.40
N LEU A 454 -3.64 29.38 7.83
CA LEU A 454 -3.71 27.93 7.60
C LEU A 454 -3.68 27.15 8.93
N ALA A 455 -2.88 27.59 9.90
CA ALA A 455 -2.90 27.05 11.25
C ALA A 455 -4.25 27.27 11.93
N LEU A 456 -4.87 28.46 11.83
CA LEU A 456 -6.20 28.74 12.37
C LEU A 456 -7.29 27.92 11.65
N LEU A 457 -7.19 27.73 10.34
CA LEU A 457 -8.08 26.87 9.56
C LEU A 457 -7.97 25.41 10.01
N LEU A 458 -6.75 24.90 10.18
CA LEU A 458 -6.52 23.56 10.70
C LEU A 458 -7.00 23.41 12.14
N LEU A 459 -6.80 24.40 12.99
CA LEU A 459 -7.24 24.38 14.39
C LEU A 459 -8.76 24.47 14.51
N SER A 460 -9.42 25.24 13.63
CA SER A 460 -10.89 25.32 13.56
C SER A 460 -11.48 24.04 12.97
N PHE A 461 -10.85 23.45 11.96
CA PHE A 461 -11.22 22.14 11.43
C PHE A 461 -11.07 21.05 12.50
N GLU A 462 -9.96 21.01 13.23
CA GLU A 462 -9.73 20.07 14.34
C GLU A 462 -10.79 20.22 15.45
N ARG A 463 -11.13 21.46 15.82
CA ARG A 463 -12.21 21.74 16.78
C ARG A 463 -13.58 21.30 16.26
N LEU A 464 -13.87 21.52 14.99
CA LEU A 464 -15.11 21.09 14.36
C LEU A 464 -15.20 19.56 14.35
N VAL A 465 -14.12 18.87 13.95
CA VAL A 465 -14.06 17.41 13.96
C VAL A 465 -14.26 16.88 15.38
N ARG A 466 -13.58 17.43 16.39
CA ARG A 466 -13.81 17.04 17.80
C ARG A 466 -15.25 17.25 18.23
N TYR A 467 -15.82 18.43 17.95
CA TYR A 467 -17.21 18.74 18.29
C TYR A 467 -18.20 17.76 17.65
N LEU A 468 -18.02 17.46 16.36
CA LEU A 468 -18.85 16.49 15.65
C LEU A 468 -18.70 15.09 16.24
N THR A 469 -17.48 14.70 16.60
CA THR A 469 -17.19 13.38 17.22
C THR A 469 -17.85 13.28 18.60
N ASP A 470 -17.74 14.32 19.44
CA ASP A 470 -18.38 14.38 20.76
C ASP A 470 -19.91 14.33 20.64
N LYS A 471 -20.48 15.04 19.66
CA LYS A 471 -21.92 15.02 19.41
C LYS A 471 -22.41 13.68 18.91
N GLN A 472 -21.68 13.04 17.99
CA GLN A 472 -21.97 11.68 17.55
C GLN A 472 -21.95 10.70 18.73
N GLN A 473 -20.96 10.83 19.62
CA GLN A 473 -20.87 9.97 20.79
C GLN A 473 -22.01 10.19 21.78
N GLN A 474 -22.42 11.45 22.02
CA GLN A 474 -23.60 11.76 22.83
C GLN A 474 -24.89 11.15 22.25
N TYR A 475 -25.11 11.30 20.94
CA TYR A 475 -26.27 10.70 20.27
C TYR A 475 -26.25 9.18 20.34
N PHE A 476 -25.07 8.58 20.15
CA PHE A 476 -24.89 7.13 20.29
C PHE A 476 -25.18 6.66 21.71
N GLU A 477 -24.64 7.32 22.74
CA GLU A 477 -24.91 6.97 24.15
C GLU A 477 -26.39 7.10 24.50
N GLN A 478 -27.06 8.13 23.99
CA GLN A 478 -28.49 8.33 24.20
C GLN A 478 -29.31 7.21 23.53
N GLN A 479 -29.09 6.93 22.24
CA GLN A 479 -29.77 5.84 21.54
C GLN A 479 -29.42 4.47 22.13
N TRP A 480 -28.19 4.27 22.58
CA TRP A 480 -27.75 3.05 23.24
C TRP A 480 -28.55 2.81 24.51
N ASN A 481 -28.65 3.81 25.38
CA ASN A 481 -29.39 3.70 26.64
C ASN A 481 -30.90 3.58 26.43
N ASP A 482 -31.47 4.32 25.49
CA ASP A 482 -32.92 4.38 25.30
C ASP A 482 -33.47 3.17 24.52
N THR A 483 -32.68 2.60 23.61
CA THR A 483 -33.19 1.60 22.64
C THR A 483 -32.41 0.30 22.67
N TYR A 484 -31.09 0.36 22.61
CA TYR A 484 -30.27 -0.83 22.36
C TYR A 484 -29.97 -1.63 23.63
N ARG A 485 -29.84 -0.96 24.78
CA ARG A 485 -29.48 -1.59 26.04
C ARG A 485 -30.47 -2.68 26.45
N ASP A 486 -31.77 -2.38 26.37
CA ASP A 486 -32.85 -3.31 26.70
C ASP A 486 -32.95 -4.48 25.72
N LEU A 487 -32.52 -4.27 24.47
CA LEU A 487 -32.55 -5.27 23.40
C LEU A 487 -31.37 -6.23 23.47
N VAL A 488 -30.17 -5.73 23.79
CA VAL A 488 -28.94 -6.53 23.83
C VAL A 488 -28.78 -7.25 25.16
N LEU A 489 -29.12 -6.59 26.27
CA LEU A 489 -28.99 -7.19 27.60
C LEU A 489 -30.28 -7.87 28.08
N GLY A 490 -31.37 -7.74 27.30
CA GLY A 490 -32.71 -8.09 27.74
C GLY A 490 -33.23 -7.10 28.77
N ARG A 491 -34.57 -6.96 28.88
CA ARG A 491 -35.15 -6.22 30.00
C ARG A 491 -34.80 -6.94 31.29
N CYS A 492 -34.19 -6.22 32.22
CA CYS A 492 -33.89 -6.77 33.53
C CYS A 492 -35.22 -7.16 34.22
N PRO A 493 -35.43 -8.42 34.61
CA PRO A 493 -36.73 -8.89 35.13
C PRO A 493 -37.12 -8.26 36.47
N SER A 494 -36.25 -7.47 37.11
CA SER A 494 -36.52 -6.86 38.42
C SER A 494 -37.46 -5.65 38.37
N TYR A 495 -37.96 -5.23 37.20
CA TYR A 495 -38.87 -4.08 37.12
C TYR A 495 -40.23 -4.35 37.80
N ASN A 496 -40.60 -5.63 37.96
CA ASN A 496 -41.86 -6.02 38.59
C ASN A 496 -41.79 -6.27 40.10
N GLY A 497 -40.73 -5.83 40.79
CA GLY A 497 -40.72 -5.72 42.26
C GLY A 497 -40.60 -7.01 43.07
N ASP A 498 -40.84 -8.20 42.49
CA ASP A 498 -41.10 -9.40 43.30
C ASP A 498 -39.91 -10.36 43.50
N ALA A 499 -38.74 -10.11 42.88
CA ALA A 499 -37.55 -10.93 43.12
C ALA A 499 -36.22 -10.15 43.03
N PRO A 500 -35.25 -10.41 43.92
CA PRO A 500 -33.90 -9.85 43.81
C PRO A 500 -33.24 -10.37 42.52
N CYS A 501 -32.84 -9.46 41.62
CA CYS A 501 -32.16 -9.86 40.38
C CYS A 501 -30.78 -10.46 40.72
N PRO A 502 -30.41 -11.61 40.13
CA PRO A 502 -29.08 -12.21 40.32
C PRO A 502 -27.98 -11.47 39.54
N CYS A 503 -28.35 -10.47 38.74
CA CYS A 503 -27.42 -9.62 38.02
C CYS A 503 -26.69 -8.63 38.94
N PRO A 504 -25.38 -8.40 38.76
CA PRO A 504 -24.58 -7.44 39.55
C PRO A 504 -24.86 -5.97 39.16
N CYS A 505 -26.05 -5.66 38.63
CA CYS A 505 -26.46 -4.28 38.44
C CYS A 505 -26.79 -3.67 39.80
N THR A 506 -25.84 -2.93 40.33
CA THR A 506 -25.98 -2.00 41.45
C THR A 506 -27.00 -0.92 41.10
N HIS A 507 -28.29 -1.26 41.09
CA HIS A 507 -29.31 -0.27 41.38
C HIS A 507 -29.07 0.15 42.82
N ALA A 508 -28.32 1.25 42.99
CA ALA A 508 -28.30 1.97 44.24
C ALA A 508 -29.76 2.29 44.57
N ARG A 509 -30.33 1.51 45.49
CA ARG A 509 -31.62 1.78 46.09
C ARG A 509 -31.52 3.23 46.58
N GLU A 510 -32.14 4.16 45.87
CA GLU A 510 -32.36 5.52 46.35
C GLU A 510 -33.30 5.42 47.55
N SER A 511 -32.77 4.98 48.69
CA SER A 511 -33.41 5.20 49.97
C SER A 511 -33.44 6.70 50.15
N LYS A 512 -34.64 7.28 50.01
CA LYS A 512 -34.97 8.64 50.45
C LYS A 512 -34.67 8.77 51.95
N SER A 513 -33.41 8.93 52.31
CA SER A 513 -33.00 9.49 53.60
C SER A 513 -31.92 10.52 53.34
N SER A 514 -32.39 11.76 53.22
CA SER A 514 -31.58 12.97 53.27
C SER A 514 -30.71 12.98 54.53
N ARG A 515 -29.43 12.62 54.38
CA ARG A 515 -28.34 13.18 55.18
C ARG A 515 -27.20 13.53 54.25
N ARG A 516 -27.08 14.82 53.95
CA ARG A 516 -25.94 15.43 53.25
C ARG A 516 -24.66 15.12 54.03
N LEU A 517 -23.85 14.19 53.53
CA LEU A 517 -22.45 14.06 53.94
C LEU A 517 -21.61 15.11 53.21
N PRO A 518 -20.68 15.80 53.90
CA PRO A 518 -19.96 16.93 53.33
C PRO A 518 -18.91 16.48 52.32
N LYS A 519 -18.92 17.13 51.15
CA LYS A 519 -18.07 16.94 49.96
C LYS A 519 -16.55 17.15 50.16
N LYS A 520 -16.01 17.12 51.38
CA LYS A 520 -14.62 17.55 51.68
C LYS A 520 -13.55 16.45 51.73
N GLU A 521 -13.87 15.16 51.73
CA GLU A 521 -12.85 14.12 51.95
C GLU A 521 -12.14 13.55 50.71
N TRP A 522 -12.65 13.78 49.50
CA TRP A 522 -12.04 13.19 48.30
C TRP A 522 -10.71 13.85 47.86
N ARG A 523 -10.41 15.07 48.32
CA ARG A 523 -9.13 15.74 47.99
C ARG A 523 -7.95 15.30 48.86
N PHE A 524 -8.17 14.60 49.97
CA PHE A 524 -7.08 14.17 50.86
C PHE A 524 -6.46 12.83 50.46
N ARG A 525 -7.24 11.89 49.88
CA ARG A 525 -6.73 10.57 49.49
C ARG A 525 -5.80 10.58 48.27
N LEU A 526 -5.99 11.51 47.33
CA LEU A 526 -5.10 11.66 46.15
C LEU A 526 -3.74 12.30 46.49
N ARG A 527 -3.62 13.07 47.58
CA ARG A 527 -2.31 13.62 48.02
C ARG A 527 -1.44 12.59 48.74
N CYS A 528 -2.04 11.59 49.41
CA CYS A 528 -1.28 10.53 50.09
C CYS A 528 -0.66 9.52 49.12
N PHE A 529 -1.30 9.23 47.97
CA PHE A 529 -0.73 8.31 46.97
C PHE A 529 0.48 8.91 46.25
N ARG A 530 0.47 10.22 45.96
CA ARG A 530 1.58 10.89 45.28
C ARG A 530 2.85 11.03 46.14
N LYS A 531 2.73 11.06 47.47
CA LYS A 531 3.88 11.10 48.40
C LYS A 531 4.54 9.74 48.65
N ARG A 532 3.85 8.61 48.45
CA ARG A 532 4.45 7.26 48.59
C ARG A 532 5.31 6.87 47.38
N ALA A 533 4.93 7.28 46.16
CA ALA A 533 5.71 7.00 44.96
C ALA A 533 7.09 7.70 44.93
N TRP A 534 7.22 8.85 45.60
CA TRP A 534 8.48 9.61 45.62
C TRP A 534 9.52 9.07 46.62
N ARG A 535 9.11 8.32 47.66
CA ARG A 535 10.05 7.74 48.65
C ARG A 535 10.68 6.42 48.22
N CYS A 536 10.12 5.70 47.24
CA CYS A 536 10.71 4.46 46.73
C CYS A 536 11.84 4.69 45.71
N LYS A 537 11.93 5.87 45.08
CA LYS A 537 12.95 6.15 44.05
C LYS A 537 14.29 6.67 44.59
N ARG A 538 14.45 6.81 45.91
CA ARG A 538 15.64 7.39 46.56
C ARG A 538 16.52 6.40 47.34
N ARG A 539 16.27 5.09 47.21
CA ARG A 539 17.10 4.02 47.82
C ARG A 539 17.61 3.03 46.79
N ARG A 540 18.40 3.48 45.82
CA ARG A 540 19.39 2.65 45.11
C ARG A 540 20.55 3.54 44.66
N ALA A 541 21.50 3.73 45.55
CA ALA A 541 22.87 4.10 45.22
C ALA A 541 23.75 3.24 46.14
N PRO A 542 24.60 2.33 45.60
CA PRO A 542 25.70 1.77 46.36
C PRO A 542 26.93 2.70 46.27
N PRO A 543 27.78 2.71 47.29
CA PRO A 543 28.91 3.63 47.40
C PRO A 543 30.15 3.13 46.65
N ALA A 544 31.04 4.08 46.37
CA ALA A 544 32.39 3.86 45.88
C ALA A 544 33.40 3.61 47.02
N GLY A 545 34.44 2.82 46.72
CA GLY A 545 35.72 2.70 47.44
C GLY A 545 35.77 1.56 48.49
N ALA A 546 36.86 0.80 48.67
CA ALA A 546 38.24 0.93 48.20
C ALA A 546 39.07 -0.37 48.44
N SER A 547 40.10 -0.56 47.60
CA SER A 547 41.45 -1.12 47.83
C SER A 547 41.72 -2.31 48.77
N THR A 548 42.42 -3.34 48.26
CA THR A 548 43.74 -3.90 48.70
C THR A 548 44.08 -5.14 47.83
N SER A 549 45.19 -5.14 47.08
CA SER A 549 46.45 -5.91 47.30
C SER A 549 46.22 -7.42 47.56
N THR A 550 46.90 -8.40 46.96
CA THR A 550 48.29 -8.52 46.47
C THR A 550 48.44 -9.86 45.72
N ASP A 551 49.59 -10.07 45.07
CA ASP A 551 50.24 -11.35 44.68
C ASP A 551 49.77 -12.02 43.37
N SER A 552 50.51 -11.89 42.27
CA SER A 552 51.76 -12.59 41.88
C SER A 552 51.51 -14.02 41.38
N VAL A 553 51.81 -14.29 40.11
CA VAL A 553 52.56 -15.46 39.59
C VAL A 553 52.80 -15.27 38.07
N SER A 554 54.08 -15.35 37.74
CA SER A 554 54.82 -15.53 36.48
C SER A 554 54.18 -16.28 35.29
N ALA A 555 54.28 -15.67 34.08
CA ALA A 555 55.07 -16.06 32.88
C ALA A 555 55.39 -17.55 32.56
N PRO A 556 55.89 -17.93 31.35
CA PRO A 556 55.66 -17.48 29.95
C PRO A 556 55.61 -18.67 28.94
N SER A 557 55.92 -18.39 27.65
CA SER A 557 56.28 -19.26 26.50
C SER A 557 55.14 -19.63 25.55
N ASP A 558 55.15 -19.36 24.23
CA ASP A 558 56.11 -19.41 23.10
C ASP A 558 55.80 -20.59 22.16
N THR A 559 55.93 -20.33 20.85
CA THR A 559 55.98 -21.26 19.69
C THR A 559 54.68 -22.03 19.34
N GLY A 560 54.31 -22.27 18.08
CA GLY A 560 54.89 -21.96 16.78
C GLY A 560 54.24 -22.85 15.69
N GLN A 561 53.91 -22.27 14.54
CA GLN A 561 54.06 -22.75 13.15
C GLN A 561 53.17 -21.96 12.20
#